data_AF-A0AA36D9V0-F1
#
_entry.id   AF-A0AA36D9V0-F1
#
_cell.length_a   1.000
_cell.length_b   1.000
_cell.length_c   1.000
_cell.angle_alpha   90.00
_cell.angle_beta   90.00
_cell.angle_gamma   90.00
#
_symmetry.space_group_name_H-M   'P 1'
#
loop_
_entity.id
_entity.type
_entity.pdbx_description
1 polymer ?
#
loop_
_entity_poly.entity_id
_entity_poly.type
_entity_poly.pdbx_seq_one_letter_code
_entity_poly.pdbx_strand_id
1 'polypeptide(L)'
;MLCRWLPATISISLITLAHTCLPALPVCPPGLECTPAPPAACLLGSCAKQQQLQSNPCGAGCSSYEICTQKGCTRRKAAHGVKTFQQHPVVTSSPLNPDARFLTCCQSLAVGDACMPTCTFDGFNKPEISAIFLMSSQCPSTGLAPIFHCAALGHNHTSCCLASNIHPDCLHFCDQEFFNFEEVDVRHLKCLSQFDTIRSCFYNHAIRDYYRQDLVV
;
A
#
# COMPACT_ATOMS: atom_id res chain seq x y z
N MET A 1 38.70 -29.92 -46.51
CA MET A 1 38.37 -30.06 -47.96
C MET A 1 37.19 -31.04 -48.02
N LEU A 2 35.98 -30.77 -48.48
CA LEU A 2 35.36 -29.69 -49.23
C LEU A 2 33.85 -29.75 -48.89
N CYS A 3 33.24 -28.63 -48.52
CA CYS A 3 31.79 -28.43 -48.69
C CYS A 3 31.51 -28.40 -50.19
N ARG A 4 30.53 -29.18 -50.65
CA ARG A 4 30.09 -29.17 -52.04
C ARG A 4 28.60 -28.90 -52.08
N TRP A 5 28.30 -27.67 -52.46
CA TRP A 5 26.97 -27.24 -52.89
C TRP A 5 26.69 -27.79 -54.28
N LEU A 6 25.47 -28.26 -54.52
CA LEU A 6 24.85 -28.17 -55.85
C LEU A 6 23.46 -27.54 -55.71
N PRO A 7 23.10 -26.61 -56.61
CA PRO A 7 21.85 -25.87 -56.56
C PRO A 7 20.75 -26.62 -57.31
N ALA A 8 19.52 -26.58 -56.79
CA ALA A 8 18.33 -26.92 -57.56
C ALA A 8 17.38 -25.72 -57.51
N THR A 9 17.45 -24.94 -58.58
CA THR A 9 16.49 -23.90 -58.97
C THR A 9 15.21 -24.55 -59.49
N ILE A 10 14.05 -24.29 -58.88
CA ILE A 10 12.75 -24.45 -59.55
C ILE A 10 11.84 -23.27 -59.20
N SER A 11 11.40 -22.59 -60.26
CA SER A 11 10.54 -21.42 -60.27
C SER A 11 9.08 -21.70 -59.89
N ILE A 12 8.57 -20.84 -59.02
CA ILE A 12 7.25 -20.20 -58.93
C ILE A 12 6.10 -20.81 -59.76
N SER A 13 5.05 -21.23 -59.06
CA SER A 13 3.66 -21.07 -59.54
C SER A 13 2.76 -20.65 -58.37
N LEU A 14 1.98 -19.61 -58.64
CA LEU A 14 1.08 -18.93 -57.72
C LEU A 14 -0.02 -19.86 -57.18
N ILE A 15 -0.18 -19.88 -55.85
CA ILE A 15 -1.47 -20.20 -55.22
C ILE A 15 -1.74 -19.10 -54.18
N THR A 16 -2.57 -18.14 -54.58
CA THR A 16 -3.23 -17.19 -53.70
C THR A 16 -4.21 -17.94 -52.79
N LEU A 17 -3.79 -18.30 -51.56
CA LEU A 17 -4.72 -18.72 -50.52
C LEU A 17 -5.29 -17.49 -49.81
N ALA A 18 -6.41 -17.00 -50.34
CA ALA A 18 -7.35 -16.17 -49.61
C ALA A 18 -7.89 -16.99 -48.42
N HIS A 19 -7.50 -16.62 -47.20
CA HIS A 19 -8.13 -17.15 -45.99
C HIS A 19 -9.38 -16.32 -45.70
N THR A 20 -10.52 -16.82 -46.20
CA THR A 20 -11.85 -16.40 -45.76
C THR A 20 -12.11 -16.99 -44.37
N CYS A 21 -12.33 -16.13 -43.37
CA CYS A 21 -12.81 -16.57 -42.06
C CYS A 21 -14.27 -17.03 -42.16
N LEU A 22 -14.52 -18.32 -41.94
CA LEU A 22 -15.85 -18.86 -41.62
C LEU A 22 -16.12 -18.70 -40.11
N PRO A 23 -17.26 -18.15 -39.67
CA PRO A 23 -17.64 -18.14 -38.27
C PRO A 23 -18.57 -19.31 -37.96
N ALA A 24 -18.11 -20.34 -37.25
CA ALA A 24 -19.00 -21.24 -36.53
C ALA A 24 -18.25 -22.07 -35.46
N LEU A 25 -18.80 -22.00 -34.24
CA LEU A 25 -18.64 -22.86 -33.05
C LEU A 25 -17.62 -22.43 -31.97
N PRO A 26 -18.11 -22.03 -30.77
CA PRO A 26 -17.32 -21.91 -29.56
C PRO A 26 -17.45 -23.18 -28.72
N VAL A 27 -16.38 -23.95 -28.58
CA VAL A 27 -16.24 -24.95 -27.50
C VAL A 27 -14.88 -24.71 -26.85
N CYS A 28 -14.89 -24.08 -25.67
CA CYS A 28 -13.70 -23.97 -24.83
C CYS A 28 -13.54 -25.26 -24.00
N PRO A 29 -12.36 -25.90 -23.99
CA PRO A 29 -12.07 -27.02 -23.10
C PRO A 29 -11.99 -26.57 -21.63
N PRO A 30 -12.26 -27.46 -20.66
CA PRO A 30 -12.25 -27.12 -19.25
C PRO A 30 -10.81 -26.97 -18.72
N GLY A 31 -10.50 -25.86 -18.04
CA GLY A 31 -9.25 -25.77 -17.26
C GLY A 31 -8.62 -24.39 -17.00
N LEU A 32 -9.13 -23.26 -17.53
CA LEU A 32 -8.60 -21.92 -17.18
C LEU A 32 -9.72 -20.90 -16.96
N GLU A 33 -9.73 -20.27 -15.79
CA GLU A 33 -10.58 -19.13 -15.43
C GLU A 33 -10.06 -17.84 -16.07
N CYS A 34 -10.88 -17.19 -16.91
CA CYS A 34 -10.67 -15.82 -17.37
C CYS A 34 -11.57 -14.87 -16.58
N THR A 35 -10.98 -13.94 -15.83
CA THR A 35 -11.68 -12.85 -15.12
C THR A 35 -12.27 -11.81 -16.08
N PRO A 36 -13.43 -11.20 -15.80
CA PRO A 36 -14.08 -10.26 -16.72
C PRO A 36 -13.53 -8.81 -16.63
N ALA A 37 -13.36 -8.18 -17.79
CA ALA A 37 -13.24 -6.72 -17.96
C ALA A 37 -14.44 -6.19 -18.80
N PRO A 38 -14.81 -4.89 -18.69
CA PRO A 38 -16.19 -4.41 -18.80
C PRO A 38 -16.68 -4.16 -20.25
N PRO A 39 -18.00 -4.13 -20.50
CA PRO A 39 -18.54 -3.86 -21.83
C PRO A 39 -18.67 -2.36 -22.11
N ALA A 40 -17.87 -1.86 -23.05
CA ALA A 40 -18.25 -0.74 -23.90
C ALA A 40 -18.81 -1.32 -25.20
N ALA A 41 -20.14 -1.33 -25.35
CA ALA A 41 -20.81 -1.73 -26.58
C ALA A 41 -21.00 -0.50 -27.48
N CYS A 42 -20.17 -0.35 -28.50
CA CYS A 42 -20.44 0.46 -29.68
C CYS A 42 -20.66 -0.49 -30.87
N LEU A 43 -21.89 -0.57 -31.37
CA LEU A 43 -22.21 -1.30 -32.60
C LEU A 43 -22.38 -0.31 -33.76
N LEU A 44 -21.58 -0.54 -34.80
CA LEU A 44 -21.70 0.01 -36.17
C LEU A 44 -21.54 1.53 -36.29
N GLY A 45 -20.27 1.95 -36.31
CA GLY A 45 -19.83 3.33 -36.42
C GLY A 45 -20.57 4.15 -37.47
N SER A 46 -21.30 5.15 -36.98
CA SER A 46 -21.61 6.43 -37.62
C SER A 46 -22.10 7.39 -36.53
N CYS A 47 -21.22 8.27 -36.05
CA CYS A 47 -21.63 9.41 -35.22
C CYS A 47 -22.24 10.48 -36.14
N ALA A 48 -23.56 10.51 -36.28
CA ALA A 48 -24.25 11.57 -37.01
C ALA A 48 -24.53 12.76 -36.08
N LYS A 49 -23.93 13.91 -36.43
CA LYS A 49 -24.11 15.20 -35.78
C LYS A 49 -25.42 15.86 -36.27
N GLN A 50 -26.32 16.07 -35.32
CA GLN A 50 -27.23 17.22 -35.16
C GLN A 50 -28.39 17.43 -36.18
N GLN A 51 -29.60 17.12 -35.73
CA GLN A 51 -30.74 18.04 -35.83
C GLN A 51 -31.35 18.28 -34.44
N GLN A 52 -31.45 19.56 -34.09
CA GLN A 52 -32.12 20.13 -32.92
C GLN A 52 -33.63 19.77 -32.96
N LEU A 53 -34.45 19.74 -31.92
CA LEU A 53 -34.45 20.38 -30.61
C LEU A 53 -35.53 19.68 -29.76
N GLN A 54 -35.19 19.13 -28.60
CA GLN A 54 -36.01 19.23 -27.39
C GLN A 54 -35.12 18.86 -26.19
N SER A 55 -35.05 19.79 -25.26
CA SER A 55 -34.08 19.94 -24.16
C SER A 55 -33.90 18.70 -23.28
N ASN A 56 -32.64 18.34 -23.01
CA ASN A 56 -32.18 17.46 -21.92
C ASN A 56 -32.92 17.75 -20.61
N PRO A 57 -33.12 16.74 -19.73
CA PRO A 57 -33.26 17.07 -18.32
C PRO A 57 -31.93 16.99 -17.58
N CYS A 58 -31.08 15.96 -17.81
CA CYS A 58 -29.79 15.90 -17.10
C CYS A 58 -28.70 15.12 -17.84
N GLY A 59 -27.94 15.85 -18.65
CA GLY A 59 -26.49 15.68 -18.80
C GLY A 59 -25.84 16.93 -18.20
N ALA A 60 -24.89 16.74 -17.28
CA ALA A 60 -24.16 17.76 -16.51
C ALA A 60 -25.00 18.96 -16.01
N GLY A 61 -25.83 18.79 -14.97
CA GLY A 61 -26.55 19.95 -14.42
C GLY A 61 -27.55 19.74 -13.28
N CYS A 62 -27.41 18.73 -12.42
CA CYS A 62 -28.12 18.74 -11.13
C CYS A 62 -27.12 19.01 -10.01
N SER A 63 -27.51 19.85 -9.03
CA SER A 63 -26.67 20.09 -7.85
C SER A 63 -26.56 18.81 -7.01
N SER A 64 -25.55 18.71 -6.13
CA SER A 64 -25.27 17.48 -5.36
C SER A 64 -26.45 16.99 -4.49
N TYR A 65 -27.43 17.85 -4.20
CA TYR A 65 -28.62 17.54 -3.41
C TYR A 65 -29.89 17.25 -4.24
N GLU A 66 -29.78 17.19 -5.57
CA GLU A 66 -30.89 17.00 -6.50
C GLU A 66 -30.80 15.65 -7.23
N ILE A 67 -31.95 15.12 -7.66
CA ILE A 67 -32.04 13.91 -8.48
C ILE A 67 -32.61 14.22 -9.85
N CYS A 68 -32.01 13.64 -10.87
CA CYS A 68 -32.55 13.68 -12.22
C CYS A 68 -33.76 12.76 -12.32
N THR A 69 -34.91 13.33 -12.70
CA THR A 69 -36.11 12.57 -13.05
C THR A 69 -36.51 12.91 -14.48
N GLN A 70 -37.45 12.15 -15.04
CA GLN A 70 -38.00 12.40 -16.37
C GLN A 70 -38.56 13.83 -16.55
N LYS A 71 -38.86 14.52 -15.44
CA LYS A 71 -39.39 15.88 -15.40
C LYS A 71 -38.36 16.95 -15.02
N GLY A 72 -37.06 16.60 -14.90
CA GLY A 72 -35.97 17.53 -14.52
C GLY A 72 -35.30 17.21 -13.18
N CYS A 73 -34.43 18.11 -12.71
CA CYS A 73 -33.80 18.03 -11.38
C CYS A 73 -34.85 18.32 -10.30
N THR A 74 -35.01 17.38 -9.36
CA THR A 74 -35.91 17.55 -8.22
C THR A 74 -35.11 17.43 -6.93
N ARG A 75 -35.37 18.30 -5.94
CA ARG A 75 -34.74 18.18 -4.63
C ARG A 75 -35.15 16.87 -3.98
N ARG A 76 -34.18 16.11 -3.47
CA ARG A 76 -34.49 14.95 -2.62
C ARG A 76 -35.25 15.48 -1.40
N LYS A 77 -36.56 15.24 -1.33
CA LYS A 77 -37.27 15.36 -0.05
C LYS A 77 -36.61 14.32 0.86
N ALA A 78 -36.10 14.76 2.01
CA ALA A 78 -35.56 13.85 3.00
C ALA A 78 -36.63 12.80 3.29
N ALA A 79 -36.37 11.55 2.96
CA ALA A 79 -37.21 10.47 3.41
C ALA A 79 -37.14 10.49 4.94
N HIS A 80 -38.29 10.67 5.61
CA HIS A 80 -38.41 10.44 7.04
C HIS A 80 -38.13 8.95 7.32
N GLY A 81 -36.85 8.57 7.42
CA GLY A 81 -36.48 7.20 7.75
C GLY A 81 -35.23 6.61 7.10
N VAL A 82 -34.40 7.36 6.38
CA VAL A 82 -33.07 6.84 6.01
C VAL A 82 -32.11 7.17 7.15
N LYS A 83 -31.80 6.16 7.96
CA LYS A 83 -30.69 6.21 8.90
C LYS A 83 -29.47 6.68 8.12
N THR A 84 -28.94 7.84 8.48
CA THR A 84 -27.68 8.35 7.96
C THR A 84 -26.65 7.23 8.01
N PHE A 85 -25.86 7.13 6.94
CA PHE A 85 -24.66 6.31 6.87
C PHE A 85 -23.97 6.38 8.24
N GLN A 86 -23.98 5.25 8.97
CA GLN A 86 -23.09 5.12 10.11
C GLN A 86 -21.70 5.19 9.50
N GLN A 87 -21.08 6.36 9.58
CA GLN A 87 -19.64 6.43 9.59
C GLN A 87 -19.24 5.37 10.62
N HIS A 88 -18.51 4.34 10.20
CA HIS A 88 -17.58 3.69 11.11
C HIS A 88 -16.96 4.82 11.92
N PRO A 89 -16.93 4.73 13.25
CA PRO A 89 -16.56 5.85 14.09
C PRO A 89 -15.29 6.43 13.49
N VAL A 90 -15.38 7.66 12.98
CA VAL A 90 -14.20 8.49 12.87
C VAL A 90 -13.68 8.43 14.28
N VAL A 91 -12.57 7.72 14.47
CA VAL A 91 -11.84 7.73 15.73
C VAL A 91 -11.54 9.20 15.92
N THR A 92 -12.38 9.89 16.68
CA THR A 92 -12.03 11.14 17.31
C THR A 92 -10.76 10.78 18.05
N SER A 93 -9.63 11.15 17.47
CA SER A 93 -8.32 10.68 17.89
C SER A 93 -8.03 11.32 19.23
N SER A 94 -8.55 10.71 20.30
CA SER A 94 -7.84 10.75 21.56
C SER A 94 -6.41 10.34 21.23
N PRO A 95 -5.41 11.13 21.63
CA PRO A 95 -4.04 10.77 21.39
C PRO A 95 -3.83 9.38 21.97
N LEU A 96 -3.44 8.47 21.09
CA LEU A 96 -3.08 7.11 21.47
C LEU A 96 -1.81 7.23 22.31
N ASN A 97 -1.78 6.57 23.48
CA ASN A 97 -0.55 6.40 24.25
C ASN A 97 0.58 5.91 23.31
N PRO A 98 1.85 6.33 23.52
CA PRO A 98 3.01 5.86 22.78
C PRO A 98 3.02 4.36 22.42
N ASP A 99 2.71 3.47 23.37
CA ASP A 99 2.66 2.02 23.12
C ASP A 99 1.54 1.64 22.15
N ALA A 100 0.37 2.27 22.27
CA ALA A 100 -0.75 2.03 21.37
C ALA A 100 -0.42 2.51 19.94
N ARG A 101 0.30 3.63 19.79
CA ARG A 101 0.78 4.10 18.47
C ARG A 101 1.82 3.17 17.87
N PHE A 102 2.78 2.72 18.68
CA PHE A 102 3.79 1.76 18.26
C PHE A 102 3.14 0.45 17.79
N LEU A 103 2.27 -0.13 18.60
CA LEU A 103 1.54 -1.35 18.25
C LEU A 103 0.71 -1.19 16.97
N THR A 104 0.00 -0.08 16.83
CA THR A 104 -0.79 0.23 15.63
C THR A 104 0.09 0.30 14.37
N CYS A 105 1.30 0.87 14.49
CA CYS A 105 2.26 0.88 13.38
C CYS A 105 2.75 -0.53 13.03
N CYS A 106 3.05 -1.37 14.02
CA CYS A 106 3.44 -2.75 13.74
C CYS A 106 2.33 -3.52 13.00
N GLN A 107 1.07 -3.29 13.38
CA GLN A 107 -0.08 -3.89 12.70
C GLN A 107 -0.22 -3.39 11.26
N SER A 108 0.00 -2.08 11.02
CA SER A 108 -0.11 -1.51 9.68
C SER A 108 1.00 -1.98 8.73
N LEU A 109 2.18 -2.27 9.26
CA LEU A 109 3.29 -2.87 8.51
C LEU A 109 3.23 -4.40 8.43
N ALA A 110 2.16 -5.03 8.93
CA ALA A 110 1.98 -6.49 8.93
C ALA A 110 3.19 -7.24 9.53
N VAL A 111 3.75 -6.71 10.63
CA VAL A 111 4.77 -7.42 11.41
C VAL A 111 4.15 -8.73 11.92
N GLY A 112 4.88 -9.84 11.82
CA GLY A 112 4.35 -11.16 12.17
C GLY A 112 3.98 -11.30 13.64
N ASP A 113 3.01 -12.16 13.95
CA ASP A 113 2.47 -12.36 15.31
C ASP A 113 3.55 -12.67 16.36
N ALA A 114 4.60 -13.41 15.97
CA ALA A 114 5.74 -13.75 16.84
C ALA A 114 6.53 -12.52 17.32
N CYS A 115 6.48 -11.40 16.59
CA CYS A 115 7.16 -10.15 16.90
C CYS A 115 6.24 -9.13 17.59
N MET A 116 4.92 -9.38 17.66
CA MET A 116 3.96 -8.47 18.31
C MET A 116 4.30 -8.13 19.77
N PRO A 117 4.83 -9.05 20.60
CA PRO A 117 5.24 -8.71 21.96
C PRO A 117 6.33 -7.63 22.01
N THR A 118 7.15 -7.51 20.97
CA THR A 118 8.22 -6.51 20.84
C THR A 118 7.68 -5.12 20.46
N CYS A 119 6.44 -5.01 19.99
CA CYS A 119 5.81 -3.76 19.52
C CYS A 119 5.26 -2.88 20.65
N THR A 120 6.01 -2.76 21.73
CA THR A 120 5.77 -1.87 22.87
C THR A 120 7.13 -1.33 23.31
N PHE A 121 7.20 -0.19 23.99
CA PHE A 121 8.47 0.29 24.51
C PHE A 121 9.05 -0.70 25.51
N ASP A 122 8.25 -1.39 26.33
CA ASP A 122 8.75 -2.41 27.24
C ASP A 122 9.30 -3.66 26.53
N GLY A 123 8.61 -4.16 25.51
CA GLY A 123 9.03 -5.31 24.70
C GLY A 123 10.21 -4.99 23.76
N PHE A 124 10.30 -3.75 23.28
CA PHE A 124 11.43 -3.24 22.51
C PHE A 124 12.63 -2.95 23.42
N ASN A 125 13.20 -4.00 24.02
CA ASN A 125 14.31 -3.93 24.95
C ASN A 125 15.56 -4.61 24.40
N LYS A 126 16.72 -4.24 24.95
CA LYS A 126 18.01 -4.77 24.50
C LYS A 126 18.09 -6.31 24.52
N PRO A 127 17.67 -7.02 25.58
CA PRO A 127 17.66 -8.49 25.58
C PRO A 127 16.87 -9.10 24.42
N GLU A 128 15.65 -8.64 24.18
CA GLU A 128 14.80 -9.15 23.12
C GLU A 128 15.40 -8.89 21.74
N ILE A 129 15.83 -7.64 21.48
CA ILE A 129 16.44 -7.27 20.22
C ILE A 129 17.76 -8.03 19.99
N SER A 130 18.54 -8.26 21.04
CA SER A 130 19.74 -9.11 20.97
C SER A 130 19.40 -10.55 20.62
N ALA A 131 18.33 -11.11 21.19
CA ALA A 131 17.87 -12.45 20.87
C ALA A 131 17.42 -12.56 19.42
N ILE A 132 16.74 -11.54 18.87
CA ILE A 132 16.35 -11.50 17.45
C ILE A 132 17.57 -11.44 16.53
N PHE A 133 18.56 -10.58 16.83
CA PHE A 133 19.81 -10.55 16.07
C PHE A 133 20.52 -11.90 16.07
N LEU A 134 20.54 -12.59 17.22
CA LEU A 134 21.17 -13.90 17.38
C LEU A 134 20.26 -15.07 16.93
N MET A 135 19.13 -14.77 16.27
CA MET A 135 18.16 -15.78 15.79
C MET A 135 17.69 -16.75 16.90
N SER A 136 17.68 -16.26 18.14
CA SER A 136 17.34 -17.01 19.36
C SER A 136 15.94 -16.68 19.89
N SER A 137 15.24 -15.73 19.27
CA SER A 137 13.83 -15.39 19.53
C SER A 137 12.88 -16.05 18.55
N GLN A 138 11.58 -16.04 18.87
CA GLN A 138 10.53 -16.48 17.95
C GLN A 138 10.28 -15.49 16.80
N CYS A 139 10.60 -14.22 17.02
CA CYS A 139 10.57 -13.18 16.00
C CYS A 139 11.80 -13.30 15.07
N PRO A 140 11.63 -13.41 13.74
CA PRO A 140 12.75 -13.44 12.79
C PRO A 140 13.42 -12.06 12.63
N SER A 141 14.68 -12.03 12.19
CA SER A 141 15.45 -10.79 11.94
C SER A 141 14.77 -9.82 10.97
N THR A 142 13.99 -10.35 10.01
CA THR A 142 13.21 -9.54 9.05
C THR A 142 12.16 -8.66 9.72
N GLY A 143 11.73 -8.99 10.95
CA GLY A 143 10.83 -8.17 11.75
C GLY A 143 11.50 -6.95 12.39
N LEU A 144 12.83 -6.90 12.47
CA LEU A 144 13.52 -5.81 13.17
C LEU A 144 13.34 -4.46 12.46
N ALA A 145 13.57 -4.38 11.16
CA ALA A 145 13.44 -3.12 10.41
C ALA A 145 12.09 -2.41 10.63
N PRO A 146 10.92 -3.07 10.46
CA PRO A 146 9.63 -2.42 10.72
C PRO A 146 9.42 -2.09 12.20
N ILE A 147 9.92 -2.91 13.13
CA ILE A 147 9.84 -2.62 14.57
C ILE A 147 10.64 -1.35 14.92
N PHE A 148 11.87 -1.19 14.42
CA PHE A 148 12.68 0.02 14.61
C PHE A 148 12.00 1.25 14.02
N HIS A 149 11.45 1.15 12.80
CA HIS A 149 10.72 2.23 12.16
C HIS A 149 9.50 2.67 12.98
N CYS A 150 8.73 1.70 13.47
CA CYS A 150 7.54 1.96 14.28
C CYS A 150 7.87 2.50 15.68
N ALA A 151 8.95 2.03 16.32
CA ALA A 151 9.42 2.57 17.59
C ALA A 151 9.79 4.06 17.46
N ALA A 152 10.43 4.42 16.34
CA ALA A 152 10.78 5.80 16.01
C ALA A 152 9.61 6.63 15.47
N LEU A 153 8.40 6.05 15.38
CA LEU A 153 7.21 6.70 14.81
C LEU A 153 7.46 7.31 13.41
N GLY A 154 8.39 6.74 12.63
CA GLY A 154 8.76 7.26 11.31
C GLY A 154 9.46 8.63 11.33
N HIS A 155 10.15 9.00 12.41
CA HIS A 155 10.87 10.28 12.51
C HIS A 155 12.40 10.08 12.56
N ASN A 156 13.12 11.08 12.05
CA ASN A 156 14.58 11.14 12.14
C ASN A 156 15.04 11.65 13.51
N HIS A 157 15.73 10.80 14.27
CA HIS A 157 16.25 11.10 15.62
C HIS A 157 17.76 11.37 15.63
N THR A 158 18.39 11.57 14.47
CA THR A 158 19.85 11.78 14.35
C THR A 158 20.33 12.92 15.25
N SER A 159 19.56 13.99 15.40
CA SER A 159 19.91 15.11 16.30
C SER A 159 20.01 14.69 17.78
N CYS A 160 19.06 13.89 18.26
CA CYS A 160 19.07 13.35 19.63
C CYS A 160 20.20 12.34 19.82
N CYS A 161 20.43 11.47 18.84
CA CYS A 161 21.49 10.49 18.88
C CYS A 161 22.89 11.12 18.89
N LEU A 162 23.13 12.13 18.05
CA LEU A 162 24.39 12.88 18.05
C LEU A 162 24.62 13.57 19.41
N ALA A 163 23.58 14.21 19.97
CA ALA A 163 23.66 14.83 21.30
C ALA A 163 23.92 13.81 22.42
N SER A 164 23.51 12.56 22.21
CA SER A 164 23.68 11.44 23.15
C SER A 164 24.94 10.63 22.89
N ASN A 165 25.87 11.13 22.06
CA ASN A 165 27.14 10.50 21.70
C ASN A 165 27.01 9.09 21.06
N ILE A 166 25.97 8.89 20.25
CA ILE A 166 25.86 7.67 19.46
C ILE A 166 26.96 7.64 18.39
N HIS A 167 27.67 6.52 18.29
CA HIS A 167 28.72 6.31 17.31
C HIS A 167 28.19 6.50 15.88
N PRO A 168 28.93 7.16 14.96
CA PRO A 168 28.48 7.44 13.59
C PRO A 168 27.96 6.22 12.83
N ASP A 169 28.65 5.08 12.92
CA ASP A 169 28.22 3.81 12.34
C ASP A 169 26.82 3.34 12.78
N CYS A 170 26.33 3.79 13.93
CA CYS A 170 25.04 3.39 14.50
C CYS A 170 23.93 4.42 14.25
N LEU A 171 24.25 5.58 13.65
CA LEU A 171 23.26 6.63 13.39
C LEU A 171 22.20 6.21 12.37
N HIS A 172 22.46 5.20 11.54
CA HIS A 172 21.46 4.65 10.63
C HIS A 172 20.23 4.08 11.37
N PHE A 173 20.38 3.62 12.63
CA PHE A 173 19.24 3.24 13.46
C PHE A 173 18.45 4.44 13.97
N CYS A 174 19.05 5.62 14.04
CA CYS A 174 18.39 6.84 14.52
C CYS A 174 17.56 7.51 13.44
N ASP A 175 17.99 7.39 12.19
CA ASP A 175 17.22 7.86 11.05
C ASP A 175 16.22 6.79 10.62
N GLN A 176 14.97 6.96 11.01
CA GLN A 176 13.88 6.08 10.65
C GLN A 176 12.78 6.81 9.87
N GLU A 177 13.09 7.99 9.32
CA GLU A 177 12.15 8.78 8.51
C GLU A 177 11.75 8.02 7.25
N PHE A 178 12.71 7.33 6.64
CA PHE A 178 12.47 6.45 5.51
C PHE A 178 12.48 5.01 5.99
N PHE A 179 11.36 4.31 5.77
CA PHE A 179 11.31 2.88 6.00
C PHE A 179 12.19 2.16 4.98
N ASN A 180 13.37 1.72 5.42
CA ASN A 180 14.29 0.95 4.61
C ASN A 180 14.12 -0.54 4.95
N PHE A 181 13.91 -1.36 3.92
CA PHE A 181 13.87 -2.82 4.05
C PHE A 181 15.26 -3.47 4.16
N GLU A 182 16.32 -2.68 4.39
CA GLU A 182 17.65 -3.25 4.56
C GLU A 182 17.65 -4.16 5.79
N GLU A 183 18.18 -5.38 5.62
CA GLU A 183 18.11 -6.38 6.67
C GLU A 183 19.01 -5.99 7.84
N VAL A 184 18.38 -5.76 8.98
CA VAL A 184 19.05 -5.51 10.25
C VAL A 184 19.61 -6.85 10.75
N ASP A 185 20.89 -7.10 10.48
CA ASP A 185 21.57 -8.37 10.73
C ASP A 185 22.61 -8.31 11.87
N VAL A 186 23.26 -9.46 12.15
CA VAL A 186 24.29 -9.62 13.18
C VAL A 186 25.48 -8.65 13.08
N ARG A 187 25.74 -8.03 11.92
CA ARG A 187 26.86 -7.08 11.77
C ARG A 187 26.62 -5.81 12.60
N HIS A 188 25.36 -5.55 12.90
CA HIS A 188 24.91 -4.41 13.69
C HIS A 188 24.96 -4.67 15.20
N LEU A 189 25.35 -5.86 15.66
CA LEU A 189 25.52 -6.19 17.08
C LEU A 189 26.42 -5.18 17.81
N LYS A 190 27.40 -4.57 17.12
CA LYS A 190 28.26 -3.49 17.66
C LYS A 190 27.46 -2.29 18.20
N CYS A 191 26.26 -2.05 17.68
CA CYS A 191 25.39 -0.95 18.08
C CYS A 191 24.48 -1.28 19.27
N LEU A 192 24.37 -2.56 19.68
CA LEU A 192 23.54 -2.95 20.83
C LEU A 192 24.02 -2.36 22.15
N SER A 193 25.29 -2.01 22.27
CA SER A 193 25.82 -1.30 23.44
C SER A 193 25.15 0.05 23.65
N GLN A 194 24.67 0.67 22.57
CA GLN A 194 24.06 2.00 22.54
C GLN A 194 22.54 1.95 22.33
N PHE A 195 21.96 0.76 22.27
CA PHE A 195 20.54 0.55 21.98
C PHE A 195 19.62 1.30 22.95
N ASP A 196 19.87 1.20 24.26
CA ASP A 196 19.00 1.82 25.27
C ASP A 196 19.00 3.36 25.16
N THR A 197 20.13 3.94 24.74
CA THR A 197 20.26 5.38 24.46
C THR A 197 19.46 5.76 23.21
N ILE A 198 19.53 4.97 22.14
CA ILE A 198 18.73 5.18 20.91
C ILE A 198 17.23 5.06 21.24
N ARG A 199 16.84 4.00 21.95
CA ARG A 199 15.46 3.78 22.42
C ARG A 199 14.97 4.97 23.26
N SER A 200 15.81 5.54 24.12
CA SER A 200 15.44 6.72 24.92
C SER A 200 15.08 7.91 24.04
N CYS A 201 15.81 8.15 22.95
CA CYS A 201 15.46 9.20 21.99
C CYS A 201 14.06 8.98 21.39
N PHE A 202 13.72 7.75 21.00
CA PHE A 202 12.40 7.42 20.45
C PHE A 202 11.29 7.62 21.49
N TYR A 203 11.48 7.08 22.70
CA TYR A 203 10.50 7.18 23.77
C TYR A 203 10.23 8.64 24.18
N ASN A 204 11.29 9.44 24.33
CA ASN A 204 11.17 10.85 24.67
C ASN A 204 10.43 11.64 23.58
N HIS A 205 10.66 11.33 22.31
CA HIS A 205 9.90 11.92 21.21
C HIS A 205 8.43 11.51 21.27
N ALA A 206 8.14 10.21 21.42
CA ALA A 206 6.78 9.68 21.47
C ALA A 206 5.96 10.27 22.63
N ILE A 207 6.55 10.39 23.82
CA ILE A 207 5.92 11.01 25.00
C ILE A 207 5.66 12.50 24.78
N ARG A 208 6.64 13.23 24.23
CA ARG A 208 6.45 14.67 23.92
C ARG A 208 5.35 14.89 22.91
N ASP A 209 5.26 14.05 21.89
CA ASP A 209 4.22 14.15 20.87
C ASP A 209 2.83 13.80 21.44
N TYR A 210 2.76 12.78 22.30
CA TYR A 210 1.54 12.42 23.03
C TYR A 210 0.98 13.61 23.82
N TYR A 211 1.80 14.23 24.69
CA TYR A 211 1.35 15.37 25.48
C TYR A 211 1.08 16.63 24.65
N ARG A 212 1.78 16.82 23.52
CA ARG A 212 1.49 17.93 22.61
C ARG A 212 0.09 17.79 22.01
N GLN A 213 -0.32 16.59 21.64
CA GLN A 213 -1.63 16.32 21.05
C GLN A 213 -2.76 16.47 22.08
N ASP A 214 -2.53 16.09 23.34
CA ASP A 214 -3.48 16.30 24.46
C ASP A 214 -3.76 17.79 24.74
N LEU A 215 -2.81 18.69 24.46
CA LEU A 215 -2.95 20.13 24.71
C LEU A 215 -3.73 20.89 23.61
N VAL A 216 -4.08 20.22 22.52
CA VAL A 216 -4.77 20.82 21.35
C VAL A 216 -6.28 20.48 21.32
N VAL A 217 -6.77 19.73 22.32
CA VAL A 217 -8.18 19.35 22.49
C VAL A 217 -8.89 20.26 23.49
#